data_AF-A0A1S8BM94-F1
#
_entry.id   AF-A0A1S8BM94-F1
#
_cell.length_a   1.000
_cell.length_b   1.000
_cell.length_c   1.000
_cell.angle_alpha   90.00
_cell.angle_beta   90.00
_cell.angle_gamma   90.00
#
_symmetry.space_group_name_H-M   'P 1'
#
loop_
_entity.id
_entity.type
_entity.pdbx_description
1 polymer ?
#
loop_
_entity_poly.entity_id
_entity_poly.type
_entity_poly.pdbx_seq_one_letter_code
_entity_poly.pdbx_strand_id
1 'polypeptide(L)'
;MPSSPKAAEGTPDSAVPLQRPTKEPSPATLALLRRYLGLHNQTDPQSESTPVLEPIFVAIDVEAYERETSKITEVGIAKLDSRTLPSPPATASDWTNKIHTQHYIIEEYQHLLNKRFVKGCPDKFQFGRSRIVPLLRMRSILRDNFTIKDENIAASPGKEPLRDIVLVGHDVGGDLKWMSQLGFPLAQMPRLAGLVDTRKLTVTLNLPNGLEKLLHALGEKPEYLHNGGNDANWTMQSALLLALYGSVFPEPTSMAIARQVREEKMRIQEKKQAAMKQRAQEVREAKEKQKPQKLREAKQALRSQSEGVEKQMEQKELAVDQPTQAGGKRKSKLDPLELRWKKRAVIRERIQLSKQSRPKERPAKDNKPKDSKP
;
A
#
# COMPACT_ATOMS: atom_id res chain seq x y z
N MET A 1 -42.86 35.52 50.19
CA MET A 1 -41.59 35.10 50.84
C MET A 1 -41.93 34.05 51.87
N PRO A 2 -41.29 32.88 51.91
CA PRO A 2 -40.06 32.47 51.21
C PRO A 2 -40.38 31.50 50.05
N SER A 3 -39.98 31.82 48.82
CA SER A 3 -38.76 31.37 48.12
C SER A 3 -38.95 30.07 47.31
N SER A 4 -39.22 30.25 46.02
CA SER A 4 -38.91 29.40 44.85
C SER A 4 -37.63 28.54 44.99
N PRO A 5 -37.42 27.44 44.21
CA PRO A 5 -37.75 27.39 42.78
C PRO A 5 -38.18 26.07 42.11
N LYS A 6 -38.92 26.27 41.00
CA LYS A 6 -38.90 25.57 39.70
C LYS A 6 -38.31 24.16 39.65
N ALA A 7 -39.20 23.18 39.45
CA ALA A 7 -38.85 21.93 38.80
C ALA A 7 -38.45 22.24 37.35
N ALA A 8 -37.16 22.06 37.05
CA ALA A 8 -36.61 22.16 35.71
C ALA A 8 -36.92 20.88 34.93
N GLU A 9 -37.43 21.05 33.71
CA GLU A 9 -37.42 20.04 32.66
C GLU A 9 -36.00 19.51 32.46
N GLY A 10 -35.80 18.22 32.73
CA GLY A 10 -34.59 17.49 32.35
C GLY A 10 -34.79 16.87 30.98
N THR A 11 -34.27 17.53 29.95
CA THR A 11 -33.99 16.95 28.64
C THR A 11 -33.11 15.71 28.77
N PRO A 12 -33.40 14.60 28.07
CA PRO A 12 -32.48 13.48 27.99
C PRO A 12 -31.53 13.75 26.82
N ASP A 13 -30.31 14.17 27.09
CA ASP A 13 -29.29 14.15 26.05
C ASP A 13 -27.88 13.98 26.61
N SER A 14 -27.34 12.78 26.42
CA SER A 14 -26.04 12.62 25.76
C SER A 14 -25.85 11.15 25.42
N ALA A 15 -26.48 10.73 24.32
CA ALA A 15 -25.99 9.58 23.58
C ALA A 15 -24.52 9.83 23.24
N VAL A 16 -23.62 9.03 23.81
CA VAL A 16 -22.20 9.06 23.45
C VAL A 16 -22.10 8.84 21.94
N PRO A 17 -21.58 9.80 21.16
CA PRO A 17 -21.46 9.62 19.72
C PRO A 17 -20.48 8.48 19.45
N LEU A 18 -20.94 7.43 18.76
CA LEU A 18 -20.10 6.40 18.17
C LEU A 18 -19.05 7.10 17.28
N GLN A 19 -17.82 7.21 17.81
CA GLN A 19 -16.71 7.80 17.08
C GLN A 19 -16.44 6.96 15.84
N ARG A 20 -16.42 7.62 14.67
CA ARG A 20 -16.01 7.00 13.41
C ARG A 20 -14.60 6.43 13.58
N PRO A 21 -14.30 5.24 13.02
CA PRO A 21 -12.98 4.62 13.16
C PRO A 21 -11.90 5.56 12.62
N THR A 22 -11.05 6.04 13.51
CA THR A 22 -9.91 6.91 13.19
C THR A 22 -8.81 6.09 12.51
N LYS A 23 -8.11 6.71 11.57
CA LYS A 23 -7.25 6.07 10.55
C LYS A 23 -5.87 5.58 11.03
N GLU A 24 -5.55 5.64 12.31
CA GLU A 24 -4.23 5.21 12.82
C GLU A 24 -4.33 4.33 14.07
N PRO A 25 -3.63 3.19 14.13
CA PRO A 25 -3.58 2.38 15.33
C PRO A 25 -2.53 2.93 16.29
N SER A 26 -3.01 3.42 17.42
CA SER A 26 -2.20 3.83 18.57
C SER A 26 -1.95 2.64 19.50
N PRO A 27 -1.14 2.78 20.57
CA PRO A 27 -1.06 1.83 21.69
C PRO A 27 -2.42 1.38 22.25
N ALA A 28 -3.48 2.18 22.02
CA ALA A 28 -4.86 1.81 22.33
C ALA A 28 -5.34 0.57 21.56
N THR A 29 -4.77 0.26 20.38
CA THR A 29 -5.18 -0.90 19.56
C THR A 29 -4.77 -2.21 20.21
N LEU A 30 -3.55 -2.29 20.78
CA LEU A 30 -3.11 -3.48 21.52
C LEU A 30 -3.85 -3.61 22.85
N ALA A 31 -4.05 -2.50 23.56
CA ALA A 31 -4.82 -2.49 24.81
C ALA A 31 -6.28 -2.92 24.57
N LEU A 32 -6.89 -2.45 23.47
CA LEU A 32 -8.25 -2.83 23.07
C LEU A 32 -8.32 -4.30 22.66
N LEU A 33 -7.34 -4.80 21.90
CA LEU A 33 -7.23 -6.23 21.56
C LEU A 33 -7.14 -7.10 22.83
N ARG A 34 -6.28 -6.72 23.78
CA ARG A 34 -6.15 -7.40 25.07
C ARG A 34 -7.47 -7.36 25.86
N ARG A 35 -8.18 -6.24 25.86
CA ARG A 35 -9.50 -6.11 26.49
C ARG A 35 -10.55 -7.01 25.84
N TYR A 36 -10.61 -7.11 24.51
CA TYR A 36 -11.51 -8.04 23.82
C TYR A 36 -11.23 -9.51 24.15
N LEU A 37 -9.99 -9.83 24.50
CA LEU A 37 -9.55 -11.17 24.89
C LEU A 37 -9.60 -11.41 26.40
N GLY A 38 -10.18 -10.47 27.17
CA GLY A 38 -10.28 -10.59 28.64
C GLY A 38 -8.93 -10.53 29.37
N LEU A 39 -7.86 -10.06 28.71
CA LEU A 39 -6.55 -9.84 29.33
C LEU A 39 -6.54 -8.46 30.02
N HIS A 40 -7.12 -8.39 31.21
CA HIS A 40 -7.10 -7.15 32.01
C HIS A 40 -5.72 -6.93 32.63
N ASN A 41 -5.25 -5.67 32.65
CA ASN A 41 -4.17 -5.29 33.57
C ASN A 41 -4.81 -5.21 34.96
N GLN A 42 -4.41 -6.07 35.90
CA GLN A 42 -4.94 -6.14 37.28
C GLN A 42 -4.64 -4.88 38.15
N THR A 43 -4.48 -3.70 37.56
CA THR A 43 -4.00 -2.50 38.26
C THR A 43 -5.07 -1.45 38.55
N ASP A 44 -6.33 -1.63 38.13
CA ASP A 44 -7.39 -0.64 38.36
C ASP A 44 -8.62 -1.24 39.08
N PRO A 45 -8.85 -0.89 40.37
CA PRO A 45 -10.03 -1.31 41.14
C PRO A 45 -11.38 -0.85 40.55
N GLN A 46 -11.39 0.08 39.58
CA GLN A 46 -12.61 0.50 38.86
C GLN A 46 -13.03 -0.47 37.73
N SER A 47 -12.23 -1.51 37.44
CA SER A 47 -12.45 -2.47 36.35
C SER A 47 -13.71 -3.36 36.51
N GLU A 48 -14.36 -3.39 37.67
CA GLU A 48 -15.55 -4.22 37.92
C GLU A 48 -16.80 -3.76 37.15
N SER A 49 -16.82 -2.53 36.63
CA SER A 49 -17.99 -1.98 35.91
C SER A 49 -17.89 -2.00 34.38
N THR A 50 -16.71 -2.34 33.82
CA THR A 50 -16.58 -2.42 32.36
C THR A 50 -17.22 -3.70 31.83
N PRO A 51 -18.21 -3.62 30.92
CA PRO A 51 -18.81 -4.82 30.35
C PRO A 51 -17.75 -5.65 29.64
N VAL A 52 -17.74 -6.96 29.94
CA VAL A 52 -16.91 -7.95 29.24
C VAL A 52 -17.32 -7.90 27.77
N LEU A 53 -16.36 -7.60 26.90
CA LEU A 53 -16.59 -7.59 25.48
C LEU A 53 -16.50 -9.03 25.00
N GLU A 54 -17.58 -9.55 24.42
CA GLU A 54 -17.66 -10.92 23.90
C GLU A 54 -17.73 -10.94 22.36
N PRO A 55 -16.75 -10.37 21.64
CA PRO A 55 -16.81 -10.33 20.19
C PRO A 55 -16.49 -11.70 19.57
N ILE A 56 -16.84 -11.83 18.30
CA ILE A 56 -16.26 -12.85 17.42
C ILE A 56 -15.18 -12.18 16.59
N PHE A 57 -13.95 -12.69 16.67
CA PHE A 57 -12.88 -12.27 15.79
C PHE A 57 -13.03 -12.97 14.45
N VAL A 58 -12.90 -12.21 13.37
CA VAL A 58 -12.92 -12.72 12.01
C VAL A 58 -11.71 -12.18 11.26
N ALA A 59 -10.71 -13.02 11.05
CA ALA A 59 -9.58 -12.71 10.20
C ALA A 59 -9.91 -13.02 8.74
N ILE A 60 -9.46 -12.16 7.83
CA ILE A 60 -9.62 -12.35 6.39
C ILE A 60 -8.30 -12.13 5.68
N ASP A 61 -8.08 -12.91 4.64
CA ASP A 61 -7.03 -12.72 3.65
C ASP A 61 -7.59 -13.09 2.27
N VAL A 62 -7.35 -12.23 1.28
CA VAL A 62 -7.88 -12.38 -0.07
C VAL A 62 -6.75 -12.39 -1.08
N GLU A 63 -6.67 -13.47 -1.85
CA GLU A 63 -5.71 -13.58 -2.95
C GLU A 63 -6.35 -13.15 -4.27
N ALA A 64 -5.56 -12.48 -5.10
CA ALA A 64 -5.97 -12.05 -6.43
C ALA A 64 -4.91 -12.39 -7.46
N TYR A 65 -5.35 -12.52 -8.72
CA TYR A 65 -4.45 -12.88 -9.80
C TYR A 65 -3.41 -11.78 -10.07
N GLU A 66 -2.13 -12.15 -10.07
CA GLU A 66 -0.99 -11.23 -10.10
C GLU A 66 -0.91 -10.38 -11.39
N ARG A 67 -1.56 -10.83 -12.48
CA ARG A 67 -1.61 -10.08 -13.75
C ARG A 67 -2.88 -9.26 -13.90
N GLU A 68 -3.90 -9.51 -13.09
CA GLU A 68 -5.18 -8.82 -13.15
C GLU A 68 -5.86 -8.88 -11.77
N THR A 69 -5.54 -7.91 -10.92
CA THR A 69 -5.92 -7.90 -9.50
C THR A 69 -7.41 -7.68 -9.24
N SER A 70 -8.22 -7.49 -10.29
CA SER A 70 -9.70 -7.54 -10.22
C SER A 70 -10.23 -8.97 -10.22
N LYS A 71 -9.41 -9.97 -10.55
CA LYS A 71 -9.77 -11.40 -10.50
C LYS A 71 -9.33 -11.99 -9.16
N ILE A 72 -10.25 -12.01 -8.22
CA ILE A 72 -10.04 -12.57 -6.88
C ILE A 72 -10.06 -14.09 -6.97
N THR A 73 -8.98 -14.76 -6.61
CA THR A 73 -8.82 -16.21 -6.79
C THR A 73 -9.20 -16.99 -5.55
N GLU A 74 -8.88 -16.48 -4.36
CA GLU A 74 -9.08 -17.18 -3.09
C GLU A 74 -9.56 -16.22 -2.00
N VAL A 75 -10.34 -16.74 -1.04
CA VAL A 75 -10.76 -16.02 0.17
C VAL A 75 -10.56 -16.95 1.36
N GLY A 76 -9.70 -16.55 2.29
CA GLY A 76 -9.56 -17.20 3.59
C GLY A 76 -10.34 -16.45 4.67
N ILE A 77 -11.00 -17.20 5.55
CA ILE A 77 -11.72 -16.64 6.69
C ILE A 77 -11.38 -17.48 7.92
N ALA A 78 -10.77 -16.89 8.93
CA ALA A 78 -10.53 -17.56 10.21
C ALA A 78 -11.35 -16.90 11.31
N LYS A 79 -12.13 -17.69 12.04
CA LYS A 79 -13.04 -17.22 13.09
C LYS A 79 -12.64 -17.72 14.45
N LEU A 80 -12.86 -16.87 15.45
CA LEU A 80 -12.64 -17.20 16.85
C LEU A 80 -13.70 -16.54 17.71
N ASP A 81 -14.49 -17.33 18.43
CA ASP A 81 -15.46 -16.81 19.41
C ASP A 81 -14.76 -16.60 20.76
N SER A 82 -14.70 -15.35 21.23
CA SER A 82 -14.00 -15.03 22.48
C SER A 82 -14.58 -15.73 23.71
N ARG A 83 -15.86 -16.13 23.69
CA ARG A 83 -16.52 -16.89 24.78
C ARG A 83 -15.94 -18.29 24.97
N THR A 84 -15.29 -18.83 23.94
CA THR A 84 -14.69 -20.17 23.98
C THR A 84 -13.27 -20.16 24.51
N LEU A 85 -12.71 -18.97 24.76
CA LEU A 85 -11.33 -18.79 25.19
C LEU A 85 -11.23 -18.87 26.71
N PRO A 86 -10.31 -19.67 27.26
CA PRO A 86 -9.94 -19.54 28.66
C PRO A 86 -9.25 -18.18 28.87
N SER A 87 -9.58 -17.49 29.97
CA SER A 87 -8.87 -16.29 30.39
C SER A 87 -8.45 -16.40 31.87
N PRO A 88 -7.14 -16.38 32.17
CA PRO A 88 -6.01 -16.41 31.24
C PRO A 88 -5.81 -17.80 30.60
N PRO A 89 -5.16 -17.92 29.43
CA PRO A 89 -4.74 -19.21 28.90
C PRO A 89 -3.54 -19.77 29.66
N ALA A 90 -3.42 -21.10 29.72
CA ALA A 90 -2.21 -21.75 30.25
C ALA A 90 -1.10 -21.76 29.19
N THR A 91 -1.48 -21.95 27.92
CA THR A 91 -0.57 -21.88 26.77
C THR A 91 -1.24 -21.13 25.61
N ALA A 92 -0.44 -20.56 24.70
CA ALA A 92 -0.99 -19.95 23.49
C ALA A 92 -1.85 -20.92 22.66
N SER A 93 -1.53 -22.21 22.70
CA SER A 93 -2.28 -23.28 22.03
C SER A 93 -3.72 -23.39 22.53
N ASP A 94 -4.01 -23.02 23.78
CA ASP A 94 -5.39 -23.02 24.31
C ASP A 94 -6.30 -22.07 23.54
N TRP A 95 -5.72 -21.02 22.95
CA TRP A 95 -6.41 -20.06 22.10
C TRP A 95 -6.33 -20.43 20.63
N THR A 96 -5.16 -20.74 20.11
CA THR A 96 -4.99 -21.00 18.66
C THR A 96 -5.77 -22.24 18.21
N ASN A 97 -5.93 -23.26 19.07
CA ASN A 97 -6.74 -24.45 18.78
C ASN A 97 -8.26 -24.16 18.69
N LYS A 98 -8.72 -22.97 19.09
CA LYS A 98 -10.13 -22.56 18.97
C LYS A 98 -10.43 -21.85 17.64
N ILE A 99 -9.43 -21.65 16.80
CA ILE A 99 -9.59 -21.00 15.50
C ILE A 99 -10.27 -21.97 14.52
N HIS A 100 -11.34 -21.50 13.89
CA HIS A 100 -12.01 -22.22 12.80
C HIS A 100 -11.79 -21.50 11.48
N THR A 101 -11.11 -22.18 10.55
CA THR A 101 -10.73 -21.59 9.27
C THR A 101 -11.48 -22.20 8.11
N GLN A 102 -11.90 -21.34 7.20
CA GLN A 102 -12.51 -21.68 5.93
C GLN A 102 -11.61 -21.13 4.82
N HIS A 103 -11.47 -21.92 3.76
CA HIS A 103 -10.75 -21.53 2.57
C HIS A 103 -11.64 -21.73 1.34
N TYR A 104 -11.84 -20.65 0.59
CA TYR A 104 -12.68 -20.64 -0.60
C TYR A 104 -11.83 -20.34 -1.84
N ILE A 105 -11.97 -21.16 -2.87
CA ILE A 105 -11.38 -20.93 -4.20
C ILE A 105 -12.52 -20.51 -5.13
N ILE A 106 -12.35 -19.41 -5.86
CA ILE A 106 -13.35 -18.93 -6.80
C ILE A 106 -13.32 -19.79 -8.06
N GLU A 107 -14.43 -20.46 -8.35
CA GLU A 107 -14.57 -21.45 -9.42
C GLU A 107 -14.16 -20.91 -10.80
N GLU A 108 -14.59 -19.70 -11.12
CA GLU A 108 -14.33 -19.04 -12.39
C GLU A 108 -12.85 -18.72 -12.60
N TYR A 109 -12.08 -18.59 -11.51
CA TYR A 109 -10.69 -18.15 -11.53
C TYR A 109 -9.70 -19.21 -11.01
N GLN A 110 -10.16 -20.41 -10.65
CA GLN A 110 -9.32 -21.47 -10.08
C GLN A 110 -8.15 -21.90 -10.98
N HIS A 111 -8.25 -21.66 -12.28
CA HIS A 111 -7.21 -21.93 -13.27
C HIS A 111 -6.09 -20.87 -13.29
N LEU A 112 -6.29 -19.73 -12.62
CA LEU A 112 -5.34 -18.63 -12.54
C LEU A 112 -4.43 -18.82 -11.32
N LEU A 113 -3.16 -19.11 -11.58
CA LEU A 113 -2.16 -19.35 -10.54
C LEU A 113 -1.08 -18.28 -10.56
N ASN A 114 -0.81 -17.68 -9.40
CA ASN A 114 0.28 -16.73 -9.20
C ASN A 114 1.63 -17.48 -9.20
N LYS A 115 2.58 -17.03 -10.02
CA LYS A 115 3.87 -17.70 -10.21
C LYS A 115 5.06 -16.73 -10.26
N ARG A 116 4.87 -15.51 -10.78
CA ARG A 116 5.98 -14.60 -11.13
C ARG A 116 6.45 -13.77 -9.94
N PHE A 117 5.52 -13.15 -9.21
CA PHE A 117 5.85 -12.22 -8.14
C PHE A 117 5.76 -12.88 -6.77
N VAL A 118 4.68 -13.63 -6.57
CA VAL A 118 4.38 -14.36 -5.34
C VAL A 118 3.82 -15.71 -5.76
N LYS A 119 4.47 -16.81 -5.39
CA LYS A 119 4.01 -18.15 -5.80
C LYS A 119 2.88 -18.59 -4.86
N GLY A 120 1.67 -18.68 -5.38
CA GLY A 120 0.50 -19.17 -4.64
C GLY A 120 0.52 -20.69 -4.47
N CYS A 121 -0.22 -21.18 -3.47
CA CYS A 121 -0.43 -22.61 -3.22
C CYS A 121 -1.88 -22.94 -2.80
N PRO A 122 -2.89 -22.68 -3.66
CA PRO A 122 -4.31 -22.88 -3.35
C PRO A 122 -4.67 -24.31 -2.91
N ASP A 123 -3.90 -25.30 -3.34
CA ASP A 123 -4.07 -26.72 -3.04
C ASP A 123 -3.49 -27.16 -1.68
N LYS A 124 -2.81 -26.25 -0.96
CA LYS A 124 -2.08 -26.54 0.29
C LYS A 124 -2.73 -25.95 1.54
N PHE A 125 -4.06 -25.95 1.58
CA PHE A 125 -4.79 -25.52 2.77
C PHE A 125 -4.57 -26.49 3.94
N GLN A 126 -4.04 -25.99 5.06
CA GLN A 126 -3.62 -26.81 6.21
C GLN A 126 -4.72 -27.04 7.24
N PHE A 127 -5.73 -26.17 7.28
CA PHE A 127 -6.71 -26.12 8.37
C PHE A 127 -8.07 -26.73 7.98
N GLY A 128 -8.09 -27.60 6.97
CA GLY A 128 -9.30 -28.29 6.53
C GLY A 128 -9.29 -28.62 5.04
N ARG A 129 -10.43 -28.38 4.38
CA ARG A 129 -10.60 -28.61 2.93
C ARG A 129 -11.01 -27.32 2.23
N SER A 130 -10.28 -26.97 1.17
CA SER A 130 -10.65 -25.86 0.28
C SER A 130 -12.01 -26.13 -0.36
N ARG A 131 -12.86 -25.10 -0.44
CA ARG A 131 -14.18 -25.15 -1.07
C ARG A 131 -14.15 -24.36 -2.36
N ILE A 132 -14.39 -25.04 -3.48
CA ILE A 132 -14.60 -24.36 -4.75
C ILE A 132 -16.02 -23.79 -4.74
N VAL A 133 -16.16 -22.49 -4.97
CA VAL A 133 -17.45 -21.80 -4.95
C VAL A 133 -17.57 -20.83 -6.12
N PRO A 134 -18.78 -20.69 -6.72
CA PRO A 134 -19.02 -19.65 -7.72
C PRO A 134 -18.82 -18.26 -7.13
N LEU A 135 -18.24 -17.35 -7.91
CA LEU A 135 -18.00 -15.94 -7.53
C LEU A 135 -19.27 -15.28 -6.99
N LEU A 136 -20.41 -15.54 -7.64
CA LEU A 136 -21.72 -15.00 -7.26
C LEU A 136 -22.17 -15.39 -5.84
N ARG A 137 -21.65 -16.49 -5.27
CA ARG A 137 -21.97 -16.94 -3.90
C ARG A 137 -21.13 -16.22 -2.85
N MET A 138 -20.03 -15.58 -3.24
CA MET A 138 -19.07 -15.03 -2.28
C MET A 138 -19.66 -13.91 -1.44
N ARG A 139 -20.55 -13.08 -2.01
CA ARG A 139 -21.28 -12.05 -1.25
C ARG A 139 -22.06 -12.65 -0.08
N SER A 140 -22.83 -13.72 -0.31
CA SER A 140 -23.57 -14.39 0.76
C SER A 140 -22.63 -15.05 1.78
N ILE A 141 -21.56 -15.70 1.32
CA ILE A 141 -20.58 -16.36 2.21
C ILE A 141 -19.92 -15.34 3.15
N LEU A 142 -19.53 -14.17 2.63
CA LEU A 142 -18.98 -13.08 3.44
C LEU A 142 -20.02 -12.58 4.43
N ARG A 143 -21.24 -12.25 3.97
CA ARG A 143 -22.31 -11.79 4.86
C ARG A 143 -22.55 -12.76 6.01
N ASP A 144 -22.67 -14.06 5.72
CA ASP A 144 -22.98 -15.07 6.74
C ASP A 144 -21.83 -15.26 7.74
N ASN A 145 -20.57 -15.01 7.34
CA ASN A 145 -19.42 -15.04 8.24
C ASN A 145 -19.24 -13.76 9.08
N PHE A 146 -19.78 -12.63 8.64
CA PHE A 146 -19.68 -11.33 9.31
C PHE A 146 -20.99 -10.87 9.98
N THR A 147 -22.06 -11.68 9.92
CA THR A 147 -23.39 -11.38 10.49
C THR A 147 -23.86 -12.55 11.32
N ILE A 148 -23.28 -12.71 12.52
CA ILE A 148 -23.49 -13.90 13.36
C ILE A 148 -24.61 -13.64 14.35
N LYS A 149 -25.68 -14.45 14.28
CA LYS A 149 -26.81 -14.40 15.20
C LYS A 149 -26.45 -15.11 16.52
N ASP A 150 -26.97 -14.57 17.62
CA ASP A 150 -26.85 -15.14 18.96
C ASP A 150 -28.18 -15.00 19.70
N GLU A 151 -28.84 -16.14 19.93
CA GLU A 151 -30.15 -16.21 20.55
C GLU A 151 -30.16 -15.71 22.01
N ASN A 152 -28.98 -15.65 22.66
CA ASN A 152 -28.84 -15.13 24.01
C ASN A 152 -28.89 -13.59 24.07
N ILE A 153 -28.84 -12.90 22.92
CA ILE A 153 -28.98 -11.45 22.86
C ILE A 153 -30.47 -11.11 22.81
N ALA A 154 -30.92 -10.34 23.80
CA ALA A 154 -32.32 -9.92 23.88
C ALA A 154 -32.79 -9.25 22.58
N ALA A 155 -33.79 -9.85 21.95
CA ALA A 155 -34.41 -9.30 20.77
C ALA A 155 -35.02 -7.93 21.12
N SER A 156 -34.55 -6.89 20.44
CA SER A 156 -35.16 -5.56 20.51
C SER A 156 -35.93 -5.32 19.21
N PRO A 157 -37.11 -4.66 19.25
CA PRO A 157 -37.86 -4.36 18.03
C PRO A 157 -36.98 -3.67 16.98
N GLY A 158 -36.88 -4.26 15.79
CA GLY A 158 -36.07 -3.74 14.68
C GLY A 158 -34.55 -3.95 14.78
N LYS A 159 -34.05 -4.67 15.79
CA LYS A 159 -32.62 -5.05 15.89
C LYS A 159 -32.49 -6.58 15.89
N GLU A 160 -31.77 -7.10 14.90
CA GLU A 160 -31.42 -8.52 14.91
C GLU A 160 -30.45 -8.82 16.07
N PRO A 161 -30.58 -10.00 16.72
CA PRO A 161 -29.76 -10.40 17.86
C PRO A 161 -28.39 -10.86 17.35
N LEU A 162 -27.54 -9.89 16.98
CA LEU A 162 -26.24 -10.13 16.34
C LEU A 162 -25.08 -9.95 17.32
N ARG A 163 -24.06 -10.79 17.19
CA ARG A 163 -22.77 -10.65 17.89
C ARG A 163 -21.96 -9.50 17.32
N ASP A 164 -21.16 -8.87 18.18
CA ASP A 164 -20.15 -7.92 17.75
C ASP A 164 -18.98 -8.63 17.06
N ILE A 165 -18.48 -8.03 16.00
CA ILE A 165 -17.39 -8.55 15.18
C ILE A 165 -16.15 -7.68 15.34
N VAL A 166 -15.00 -8.31 15.56
CA VAL A 166 -13.68 -7.68 15.41
C VAL A 166 -13.04 -8.22 14.15
N LEU A 167 -12.88 -7.37 13.13
CA LEU A 167 -12.18 -7.73 11.90
C LEU A 167 -10.68 -7.76 12.18
N VAL A 168 -10.00 -8.83 11.74
CA VAL A 168 -8.55 -8.98 11.87
C VAL A 168 -7.93 -9.08 10.47
N GLY A 169 -6.79 -8.46 10.25
CA GLY A 169 -6.06 -8.55 8.99
C GLY A 169 -4.57 -8.24 9.15
N HIS A 170 -3.82 -8.40 8.06
CA HIS A 170 -2.41 -8.05 7.99
C HIS A 170 -2.15 -7.16 6.78
N ASP A 171 -2.15 -5.83 6.97
CA ASP A 171 -2.27 -4.86 5.87
C ASP A 171 -3.65 -4.89 5.19
N VAL A 172 -4.71 -4.89 6.00
CA VAL A 172 -6.11 -5.19 5.61
C VAL A 172 -6.71 -4.26 4.53
N GLY A 173 -6.02 -3.18 4.18
CA GLY A 173 -6.50 -2.21 3.19
C GLY A 173 -6.68 -2.79 1.79
N GLY A 174 -5.91 -3.82 1.42
CA GLY A 174 -6.10 -4.57 0.18
C GLY A 174 -7.36 -5.42 0.23
N ASP A 175 -7.49 -6.23 1.28
CA ASP A 175 -8.61 -7.14 1.51
C ASP A 175 -9.95 -6.41 1.50
N LEU A 176 -10.04 -5.27 2.18
CA LEU A 176 -11.30 -4.48 2.21
C LEU A 176 -11.75 -4.00 0.82
N LYS A 177 -10.80 -3.70 -0.08
CA LYS A 177 -11.14 -3.34 -1.46
C LYS A 177 -11.69 -4.53 -2.22
N TRP A 178 -11.07 -5.69 -2.06
CA TRP A 178 -11.52 -6.93 -2.71
C TRP A 178 -12.84 -7.43 -2.13
N MET A 179 -13.05 -7.38 -0.82
CA MET A 179 -14.35 -7.64 -0.19
C MET A 179 -15.45 -6.72 -0.76
N SER A 180 -15.14 -5.43 -0.95
CA SER A 180 -16.06 -4.50 -1.60
C SER A 180 -16.36 -4.89 -3.05
N GLN A 181 -15.36 -5.37 -3.82
CA GLN A 181 -15.56 -5.89 -5.18
C GLN A 181 -16.43 -7.16 -5.18
N LEU A 182 -16.33 -7.99 -4.15
CA LEU A 182 -17.20 -9.16 -3.92
C LEU A 182 -18.60 -8.78 -3.42
N GLY A 183 -18.92 -7.48 -3.35
CA GLY A 183 -20.25 -6.98 -2.98
C GLY A 183 -20.52 -6.91 -1.48
N PHE A 184 -19.49 -7.04 -0.64
CA PHE A 184 -19.60 -6.97 0.82
C PHE A 184 -18.60 -5.96 1.42
N PRO A 185 -18.82 -4.64 1.23
CA PRO A 185 -18.00 -3.60 1.83
C PRO A 185 -18.18 -3.55 3.36
N LEU A 186 -17.22 -2.95 4.05
CA LEU A 186 -17.23 -2.75 5.51
C LEU A 186 -18.54 -2.13 6.03
N ALA A 187 -19.16 -1.23 5.26
CA ALA A 187 -20.44 -0.59 5.60
C ALA A 187 -21.63 -1.57 5.70
N GLN A 188 -21.51 -2.79 5.15
CA GLN A 188 -22.51 -3.85 5.28
C GLN A 188 -22.27 -4.75 6.51
N MET A 189 -21.30 -4.43 7.38
CA MET A 189 -21.09 -5.14 8.66
C MET A 189 -21.83 -4.39 9.79
N PRO A 190 -23.04 -4.83 10.18
CA PRO A 190 -23.91 -4.06 11.07
C PRO A 190 -23.38 -3.94 12.51
N ARG A 191 -22.51 -4.87 12.93
CA ARG A 191 -21.99 -4.98 14.31
C ARG A 191 -20.46 -5.03 14.33
N LEU A 192 -19.81 -4.26 13.46
CA LEU A 192 -18.35 -4.12 13.51
C LEU A 192 -17.94 -3.30 14.74
N ALA A 193 -17.39 -3.97 15.76
CA ALA A 193 -16.95 -3.35 17.00
C ALA A 193 -15.49 -2.87 16.93
N GLY A 194 -14.66 -3.48 16.08
CA GLY A 194 -13.24 -3.14 15.98
C GLY A 194 -12.55 -3.68 14.74
N LEU A 195 -11.38 -3.11 14.45
CA LEU A 195 -10.48 -3.54 13.38
C LEU A 195 -9.06 -3.66 13.94
N VAL A 196 -8.48 -4.85 13.80
CA VAL A 196 -7.13 -5.19 14.24
C VAL A 196 -6.28 -5.45 13.00
N ASP A 197 -5.41 -4.50 12.68
CA ASP A 197 -4.41 -4.66 11.62
C ASP A 197 -3.07 -5.03 12.25
N THR A 198 -2.73 -6.32 12.16
CA THR A 198 -1.55 -6.90 12.80
C THR A 198 -0.26 -6.27 12.28
N ARG A 199 -0.17 -5.91 11.00
CA ARG A 199 0.99 -5.20 10.45
C ARG A 199 1.18 -3.83 11.07
N LYS A 200 0.10 -3.13 11.40
CA LYS A 200 0.24 -1.85 12.06
C LYS A 200 0.63 -2.01 13.53
N LEU A 201 0.15 -3.06 14.21
CA LEU A 201 0.64 -3.44 15.54
C LEU A 201 2.14 -3.77 15.52
N THR A 202 2.64 -4.45 14.48
CA THR A 202 4.09 -4.73 14.38
C THR A 202 4.90 -3.46 14.27
N VAL A 203 4.41 -2.43 13.57
CA VAL A 203 5.09 -1.13 13.50
C VAL A 203 5.18 -0.49 14.89
N THR A 204 4.07 -0.45 15.63
CA THR A 204 4.03 0.11 17.00
C THR A 204 4.95 -0.64 17.96
N LEU A 205 5.04 -1.97 17.82
CA LEU A 205 5.85 -2.84 18.68
C LEU A 205 7.29 -3.03 18.16
N ASN A 206 7.67 -2.37 17.07
CA ASN A 206 8.97 -2.51 16.40
C ASN A 206 9.33 -3.96 15.99
N LEU A 207 8.34 -4.71 15.49
CA LEU A 207 8.43 -6.10 15.07
C LEU A 207 8.51 -6.24 13.54
N PRO A 208 8.84 -7.43 13.00
CA PRO A 208 8.83 -7.66 11.56
C PRO A 208 7.44 -7.41 10.94
N ASN A 209 7.39 -6.69 9.83
CA ASN A 209 6.13 -6.24 9.22
C ASN A 209 5.52 -7.22 8.21
N GLY A 210 6.21 -8.31 7.88
CA GLY A 210 5.69 -9.33 6.97
C GLY A 210 5.24 -10.54 7.78
N LEU A 211 4.09 -11.11 7.42
CA LEU A 211 3.43 -12.19 8.16
C LEU A 211 4.37 -13.35 8.52
N GLU A 212 5.11 -13.90 7.54
CA GLU A 212 6.09 -14.97 7.74
C GLU A 212 7.10 -14.63 8.85
N LYS A 213 7.73 -13.45 8.74
CA LYS A 213 8.77 -13.01 9.66
C LYS A 213 8.20 -12.69 11.03
N LEU A 214 6.97 -12.17 11.08
CA LEU A 214 6.25 -11.92 12.32
C LEU A 214 6.02 -13.23 13.06
N LEU A 215 5.49 -14.24 12.38
CA LEU A 215 5.21 -15.55 12.97
C LEU A 215 6.47 -16.25 13.47
N HIS A 216 7.56 -16.22 12.70
CA HIS A 216 8.86 -16.69 13.18
C HIS A 216 9.34 -15.95 14.43
N ALA A 217 9.14 -14.62 14.45
CA ALA A 217 9.39 -13.78 15.62
C ALA A 217 8.32 -13.92 16.72
N LEU A 218 7.32 -14.77 16.57
CA LEU A 218 6.37 -15.15 17.61
C LEU A 218 6.54 -16.62 18.04
N GLY A 219 7.53 -17.33 17.48
CA GLY A 219 7.86 -18.72 17.83
C GLY A 219 7.25 -19.74 16.87
N GLU A 220 6.46 -19.28 15.89
CA GLU A 220 5.75 -20.13 14.94
C GLU A 220 6.59 -20.45 13.68
N LYS A 221 6.19 -21.50 12.98
CA LYS A 221 6.79 -21.92 11.71
C LYS A 221 5.68 -22.03 10.66
N PRO A 222 5.29 -20.90 10.05
CA PRO A 222 4.24 -20.93 9.04
C PRO A 222 4.70 -21.75 7.83
N GLU A 223 3.79 -22.55 7.30
CA GLU A 223 3.96 -23.26 6.05
C GLU A 223 2.87 -22.83 5.07
N TYR A 224 3.15 -23.00 3.78
CA TYR A 224 2.17 -22.76 2.70
C TYR A 224 1.47 -21.40 2.78
N LEU A 225 2.26 -20.35 3.06
CA LEU A 225 1.83 -18.96 2.87
C LEU A 225 1.51 -18.73 1.38
N HIS A 226 0.68 -17.72 1.09
CA HIS A 226 0.06 -17.50 -0.21
C HIS A 226 -0.99 -18.57 -0.56
N ASN A 227 -1.71 -18.97 0.49
CA ASN A 227 -2.96 -19.70 0.46
C ASN A 227 -3.88 -18.90 1.36
N GLY A 228 -4.93 -18.28 0.83
CA GLY A 228 -5.69 -17.29 1.58
C GLY A 228 -6.24 -17.84 2.90
N GLY A 229 -6.61 -19.12 2.93
CA GLY A 229 -7.06 -19.81 4.15
C GLY A 229 -5.97 -19.90 5.22
N ASN A 230 -4.76 -20.32 4.83
CA ASN A 230 -3.62 -20.39 5.75
C ASN A 230 -3.24 -19.00 6.25
N ASP A 231 -3.18 -18.01 5.35
CA ASP A 231 -2.80 -16.64 5.68
C ASP A 231 -3.80 -15.98 6.63
N ALA A 232 -5.11 -16.22 6.46
CA ALA A 232 -6.13 -15.78 7.41
C ALA A 232 -5.97 -16.43 8.80
N ASN A 233 -5.67 -17.74 8.86
CA ASN A 233 -5.42 -18.43 10.13
C ASN A 233 -4.17 -17.89 10.82
N TRP A 234 -3.05 -17.83 10.10
CA TRP A 234 -1.79 -17.32 10.60
C TRP A 234 -1.88 -15.84 11.03
N THR A 235 -2.67 -15.04 10.32
CA THR A 235 -3.00 -13.68 10.73
C THR A 235 -3.75 -13.66 12.07
N MET A 236 -4.77 -14.52 12.24
CA MET A 236 -5.48 -14.67 13.52
C MET A 236 -4.53 -15.08 14.65
N GLN A 237 -3.71 -16.12 14.44
CA GLN A 237 -2.72 -16.56 15.42
C GLN A 237 -1.77 -15.42 15.79
N SER A 238 -1.26 -14.67 14.82
CA SER A 238 -0.38 -13.55 15.10
C SER A 238 -1.05 -12.48 15.98
N ALA A 239 -2.33 -12.19 15.77
CA ALA A 239 -3.07 -11.25 16.63
C ALA A 239 -3.17 -11.74 18.08
N LEU A 240 -3.48 -13.03 18.27
CA LEU A 240 -3.56 -13.65 19.59
C LEU A 240 -2.22 -13.65 20.32
N LEU A 241 -1.14 -14.05 19.62
CA LEU A 241 0.21 -14.08 20.19
C LEU A 241 0.72 -12.67 20.50
N LEU A 242 0.44 -11.68 19.63
CA LEU A 242 0.73 -10.27 19.92
C LEU A 242 -0.05 -9.78 21.14
N ALA A 243 -1.30 -10.20 21.32
CA ALA A 243 -2.08 -9.86 22.51
C ALA A 243 -1.49 -10.46 23.78
N LEU A 244 -1.04 -11.71 23.74
CA LEU A 244 -0.45 -12.41 24.89
C LEU A 244 0.91 -11.81 25.28
N TYR A 245 1.80 -11.69 24.30
CA TYR A 245 3.20 -11.38 24.52
C TYR A 245 3.51 -9.87 24.48
N GLY A 246 2.75 -9.11 23.70
CA GLY A 246 3.07 -7.71 23.43
C GLY A 246 4.47 -7.59 22.80
N SER A 247 5.40 -6.96 23.51
CA SER A 247 6.83 -6.88 23.14
C SER A 247 7.72 -7.90 23.87
N VAL A 248 7.15 -8.67 24.80
CA VAL A 248 7.83 -9.65 25.67
C VAL A 248 7.52 -11.05 25.15
N PHE A 249 8.39 -11.56 24.29
CA PHE A 249 8.24 -12.83 23.58
C PHE A 249 8.40 -14.06 24.49
N PRO A 250 7.82 -15.22 24.10
CA PRO A 250 8.02 -16.46 24.82
C PRO A 250 9.47 -16.97 24.65
N GLU A 251 10.05 -17.48 25.72
CA GLU A 251 11.30 -18.27 25.70
C GLU A 251 10.95 -19.74 25.36
N PRO A 252 11.76 -20.48 24.53
CA PRO A 252 13.16 -20.22 24.20
C PRO A 252 13.55 -19.83 22.74
N THR A 253 14.68 -19.12 22.63
CA THR A 253 15.73 -18.95 21.56
C THR A 253 15.44 -18.56 20.10
N SER A 254 14.25 -18.72 19.49
CA SER A 254 14.08 -18.23 18.09
C SER A 254 14.22 -16.69 17.98
N MET A 255 14.01 -16.01 19.10
CA MET A 255 13.92 -14.55 19.23
C MET A 255 15.25 -13.81 19.18
N ALA A 256 16.32 -14.37 19.77
CA ALA A 256 17.65 -13.76 19.70
C ALA A 256 18.15 -13.75 18.26
N ILE A 257 17.94 -14.86 17.55
CA ILE A 257 18.29 -15.00 16.14
C ILE A 257 17.42 -14.06 15.28
N ALA A 258 16.12 -13.97 15.52
CA ALA A 258 15.24 -13.06 14.79
C ALA A 258 15.61 -11.57 15.00
N ARG A 259 15.95 -11.17 16.23
CA ARG A 259 16.44 -9.81 16.54
C ARG A 259 17.78 -9.55 15.87
N GLN A 260 18.76 -10.44 16.01
CA GLN A 260 20.08 -10.31 15.38
C GLN A 260 19.99 -10.26 13.84
N VAL A 261 19.15 -11.11 13.22
CA VAL A 261 18.93 -11.10 11.76
C VAL A 261 18.28 -9.80 11.30
N ARG A 262 17.36 -9.21 12.08
CA ARG A 262 16.76 -7.91 11.76
C ARG A 262 17.77 -6.79 11.90
N GLU A 263 18.50 -6.73 13.01
CA GLU A 263 19.54 -5.72 13.26
C GLU A 263 20.61 -5.76 12.17
N GLU A 264 21.05 -6.95 11.77
CA GLU A 264 22.01 -7.12 10.70
C GLU A 264 21.43 -6.72 9.34
N LYS A 265 20.17 -7.06 9.05
CA LYS A 265 19.50 -6.58 7.83
C LYS A 265 19.34 -5.06 7.79
N MET A 266 19.04 -4.41 8.91
CA MET A 266 18.99 -2.95 9.00
C MET A 266 20.36 -2.34 8.73
N ARG A 267 21.42 -2.88 9.36
CA ARG A 267 22.81 -2.48 9.07
C ARG A 267 23.18 -2.64 7.61
N ILE A 268 22.86 -3.77 7.00
CA ILE A 268 23.13 -4.02 5.57
C ILE A 268 22.36 -3.02 4.70
N GLN A 269 21.11 -2.72 5.04
CA GLN A 269 20.28 -1.77 4.29
C GLN A 269 20.79 -0.33 4.42
N GLU A 270 21.19 0.08 5.61
CA GLU A 270 21.83 1.38 5.87
C GLU A 270 23.13 1.51 5.08
N LYS A 271 23.99 0.48 5.11
CA LYS A 271 25.22 0.43 4.30
C LYS A 271 24.92 0.54 2.81
N LYS A 272 23.91 -0.18 2.31
CA LYS A 272 23.47 -0.08 0.90
C LYS A 272 22.96 1.31 0.54
N GLN A 273 22.16 1.93 1.41
CA GLN A 273 21.68 3.29 1.20
C GLN A 273 22.81 4.33 1.23
N ALA A 274 23.76 4.19 2.15
CA ALA A 274 24.94 5.04 2.23
C ALA A 274 25.80 4.91 0.97
N ALA A 275 26.09 3.69 0.52
CA ALA A 275 26.85 3.43 -0.70
C ALA A 275 26.13 3.97 -1.95
N MET A 276 24.79 3.83 -2.02
CA MET A 276 24.00 4.39 -3.13
C MET A 276 24.08 5.93 -3.13
N LYS A 277 24.00 6.58 -1.96
CA LYS A 277 24.14 8.04 -1.84
C LYS A 277 25.54 8.51 -2.26
N GLN A 278 26.59 7.82 -1.83
CA GLN A 278 27.97 8.12 -2.23
C GLN A 278 28.15 7.99 -3.75
N ARG A 279 27.70 6.87 -4.34
CA ARG A 279 27.79 6.66 -5.79
C ARG A 279 26.99 7.70 -6.58
N ALA A 280 25.82 8.11 -6.10
CA ALA A 280 25.04 9.18 -6.71
C ALA A 280 25.76 10.54 -6.65
N GLN A 281 26.46 10.82 -5.56
CA GLN A 281 27.27 12.02 -5.40
C GLN A 281 28.49 12.00 -6.33
N GLU A 282 29.23 10.89 -6.41
CA GLU A 282 30.36 10.73 -7.34
C GLU A 282 29.93 10.92 -8.79
N VAL A 283 28.80 10.34 -9.20
CA VAL A 283 28.25 10.53 -10.55
C VAL A 283 27.88 11.99 -10.81
N ARG A 284 27.32 12.68 -9.81
CA ARG A 284 26.99 14.10 -9.90
C ARG A 284 28.25 14.96 -10.06
N GLU A 285 29.26 14.73 -9.24
CA GLU A 285 30.55 15.42 -9.29
C GLU A 285 31.31 15.15 -10.60
N ALA A 286 31.30 13.91 -11.09
CA ALA A 286 31.90 13.56 -12.38
C ALA A 286 31.19 14.25 -13.57
N LYS A 287 29.85 14.33 -13.54
CA LYS A 287 29.07 15.09 -14.53
C LYS A 287 29.39 16.58 -14.46
N GLU A 288 29.60 17.12 -13.27
CA GLU A 288 29.94 18.52 -13.06
C GLU A 288 31.37 18.84 -13.54
N LYS A 289 32.33 17.94 -13.33
CA LYS A 289 33.70 18.03 -13.85
C LYS A 289 33.79 17.84 -15.38
N GLN A 290 32.94 17.02 -15.98
CA GLN A 290 32.89 16.86 -17.45
C GLN A 290 32.21 18.04 -18.18
N LYS A 291 31.38 18.82 -17.50
CA LYS A 291 30.62 19.94 -18.11
C LYS A 291 31.53 21.01 -18.72
N PRO A 292 32.58 21.50 -18.03
CA PRO A 292 33.53 22.47 -18.59
C PRO A 292 34.33 21.90 -19.75
N GLN A 293 34.75 20.63 -19.67
CA GLN A 293 35.55 19.99 -20.72
C GLN A 293 34.76 19.81 -22.02
N LYS A 294 33.53 19.28 -21.94
CA LYS A 294 32.63 19.19 -23.10
C LYS A 294 32.27 20.56 -23.69
N LEU A 295 32.12 21.59 -22.86
CA LEU A 295 31.89 22.96 -23.33
C LEU A 295 33.11 23.52 -24.09
N ARG A 296 34.32 23.17 -23.64
CA ARG A 296 35.58 23.59 -24.26
C ARG A 296 35.81 22.89 -25.60
N GLU A 297 35.58 21.58 -25.66
CA GLU A 297 35.61 20.77 -26.89
C GLU A 297 34.57 21.25 -27.91
N ALA A 298 33.33 21.53 -27.47
CA ALA A 298 32.28 22.06 -28.34
C ALA A 298 32.63 23.45 -28.91
N LYS A 299 33.26 24.33 -28.10
CA LYS A 299 33.74 25.64 -28.58
C LYS A 299 34.88 25.50 -29.59
N GLN A 300 35.80 24.57 -29.38
CA GLN A 300 36.90 24.30 -30.33
C GLN A 300 36.39 23.71 -31.65
N ALA A 301 35.46 22.77 -31.60
CA ALA A 301 34.81 22.20 -32.79
C ALA A 301 34.04 23.27 -33.60
N LEU A 302 33.36 24.19 -32.91
CA LEU A 302 32.65 25.28 -33.58
C LEU A 302 33.61 26.25 -34.28
N ARG A 303 34.77 26.54 -33.68
CA ARG A 303 35.78 27.45 -34.23
C ARG A 303 36.49 26.87 -35.46
N SER A 304 36.80 25.58 -35.43
CA SER A 304 37.38 24.86 -36.57
C SER A 304 36.38 24.69 -37.72
N GLN A 305 35.08 24.52 -37.43
CA GLN A 305 34.04 24.58 -38.45
C GLN A 305 33.92 25.96 -39.11
N SER A 306 34.01 27.06 -38.34
CA SER A 306 33.99 28.41 -38.92
C SER A 306 35.21 28.69 -39.79
N GLU A 307 36.40 28.29 -39.36
CA GLU A 307 37.65 28.45 -40.13
C GLU A 307 37.64 27.61 -41.42
N GLY A 308 37.05 26.42 -41.39
CA GLY A 308 36.88 25.58 -42.58
C GLY A 308 35.90 26.18 -43.60
N VAL A 309 34.82 26.79 -43.13
CA VAL A 309 33.85 27.51 -43.99
C VAL A 309 34.48 28.77 -44.58
N GLU A 310 35.28 29.50 -43.81
CA GLU A 310 35.98 30.72 -44.25
C GLU A 310 37.02 30.40 -45.33
N LYS A 311 37.83 29.34 -45.15
CA LYS A 311 38.75 28.84 -46.18
C LYS A 311 38.04 28.33 -47.44
N GLN A 312 36.87 27.70 -47.31
CA GLN A 312 36.06 27.29 -48.46
C GLN A 312 35.45 28.49 -49.21
N MET A 313 35.15 29.59 -48.52
CA MET A 313 34.73 30.83 -49.17
C MET A 313 35.90 31.52 -49.88
N GLU A 314 37.08 31.60 -49.25
CA GLU A 314 38.28 32.13 -49.90
C GLU A 314 38.68 31.32 -51.14
N GLN A 315 38.65 29.98 -51.07
CA GLN A 315 38.93 29.13 -52.24
C GLN A 315 37.89 29.29 -53.35
N LYS A 316 36.64 29.59 -53.01
CA LYS A 316 35.59 29.91 -54.00
C LYS A 316 35.75 31.31 -54.59
N GLU A 317 36.22 32.30 -53.82
CA GLU A 317 36.55 33.63 -54.35
C GLU A 317 37.78 33.57 -55.27
N LEU A 318 38.82 32.82 -54.92
CA LEU A 318 40.00 32.58 -55.76
C LEU A 318 39.70 31.78 -57.04
N ALA A 319 38.68 30.92 -57.03
CA ALA A 319 38.24 30.19 -58.21
C ALA A 319 37.37 31.02 -59.19
N VAL A 320 36.90 32.20 -58.78
CA VAL A 320 36.10 33.11 -59.62
C VAL A 320 36.97 34.03 -60.49
N ASP A 321 38.29 34.10 -60.22
CA ASP A 321 39.23 34.97 -60.94
C ASP A 321 39.98 34.31 -62.12
N GLN A 322 39.59 33.10 -62.55
CA GLN A 322 40.10 32.53 -63.80
C GLN A 322 39.17 32.87 -64.99
N PRO A 323 39.66 33.56 -66.04
CA PRO A 323 38.82 33.98 -67.15
C PRO A 323 38.55 32.78 -68.07
N THR A 324 37.31 32.28 -68.07
CA THR A 324 36.80 31.45 -69.16
C THR A 324 36.19 32.35 -70.23
N GLN A 325 36.78 32.33 -71.41
CA GLN A 325 36.25 32.97 -72.61
C GLN A 325 35.05 32.17 -73.14
N ALA A 326 33.86 32.75 -73.10
CA ALA A 326 32.85 32.67 -74.15
C ALA A 326 31.72 33.65 -73.82
N GLY A 327 31.40 34.53 -74.77
CA GLY A 327 30.63 35.75 -74.53
C GLY A 327 29.11 35.60 -74.35
N GLY A 328 28.49 36.72 -73.99
CA GLY A 328 27.04 36.91 -74.13
C GLY A 328 26.33 37.58 -72.96
N LYS A 329 26.48 38.91 -72.84
CA LYS A 329 25.51 39.92 -72.30
C LYS A 329 24.48 39.46 -71.22
N ARG A 330 24.66 39.90 -69.96
CA ARG A 330 23.91 40.98 -69.27
C ARG A 330 24.21 40.96 -67.76
N LYS A 331 24.47 42.14 -67.20
CA LYS A 331 24.72 42.40 -65.78
C LYS A 331 23.47 42.11 -64.93
N SER A 332 23.65 41.41 -63.81
CA SER A 332 22.94 41.73 -62.56
C SER A 332 23.88 41.48 -61.39
N LYS A 333 24.52 42.53 -60.89
CA LYS A 333 25.12 42.51 -59.54
C LYS A 333 23.96 42.26 -58.59
N LEU A 334 24.01 41.18 -57.81
CA LEU A 334 23.07 41.01 -56.71
C LEU A 334 23.28 42.17 -55.73
N ASP A 335 22.17 42.83 -55.40
CA ASP A 335 22.12 43.95 -54.46
C ASP A 335 22.65 43.50 -53.08
N PRO A 336 23.60 44.23 -52.47
CA PRO A 336 24.10 43.97 -51.12
C PRO A 336 23.00 43.79 -50.05
N LEU A 337 21.80 44.33 -50.28
CA LEU A 337 20.63 44.09 -49.44
C LEU A 337 20.17 42.62 -49.48
N GLU A 338 20.13 41.97 -50.63
CA GLU A 338 19.68 40.58 -50.83
C GLU A 338 20.56 39.57 -50.06
N LEU A 339 21.87 39.82 -50.02
CA LEU A 339 22.84 39.02 -49.25
C LEU A 339 22.67 39.24 -47.72
N ARG A 340 22.27 40.44 -47.32
CA ARG A 340 21.98 40.81 -45.92
C ARG A 340 20.65 40.21 -45.44
N TRP A 341 19.66 40.06 -46.33
CA TRP A 341 18.40 39.37 -46.07
C TRP A 341 18.60 37.86 -45.88
N LYS A 342 19.41 37.21 -46.73
CA LYS A 342 19.75 35.77 -46.58
C LYS A 342 20.53 35.48 -45.29
N LYS A 343 21.47 36.34 -44.90
CA LYS A 343 22.18 36.21 -43.59
C LYS A 343 21.24 36.42 -42.38
N ARG A 344 20.23 37.30 -42.48
CA ARG A 344 19.23 37.48 -41.40
C ARG A 344 18.22 36.33 -41.30
N ALA A 345 17.91 35.67 -42.42
CA ALA A 345 17.00 34.50 -42.44
C ALA A 345 17.60 33.30 -41.68
N VAL A 346 18.89 33.01 -41.89
CA VAL A 346 19.61 31.91 -41.20
C VAL A 346 19.71 32.17 -39.69
N ILE A 347 19.87 33.43 -39.27
CA ILE A 347 19.90 33.79 -37.84
C ILE A 347 18.51 33.67 -37.20
N ARG A 348 17.42 34.01 -37.92
CA ARG A 348 16.04 33.83 -37.43
C ARG A 348 15.67 32.36 -37.26
N GLU A 349 16.08 31.50 -38.18
CA GLU A 349 15.83 30.05 -38.10
C GLU A 349 16.56 29.40 -36.92
N ARG A 350 17.79 29.86 -36.63
CA ARG A 350 18.59 29.41 -35.47
C ARG A 350 17.99 29.83 -34.11
N ILE A 351 17.31 30.97 -34.05
CA ILE A 351 16.58 31.44 -32.85
C ILE A 351 15.25 30.69 -32.68
N GLN A 352 14.61 30.26 -33.77
CA GLN A 352 13.34 29.53 -33.75
C GLN A 352 13.53 28.08 -33.26
N LEU A 353 14.62 27.43 -33.67
CA LEU A 353 15.01 26.09 -33.19
C LEU A 353 15.46 26.06 -31.73
N SER A 354 16.01 27.16 -31.19
CA SER A 354 16.39 27.26 -29.77
C SER A 354 15.20 27.47 -28.82
N LYS A 355 14.02 27.84 -29.33
CA LYS A 355 12.79 28.03 -28.54
C LYS A 355 11.95 26.75 -28.45
N GLN A 356 12.17 25.77 -29.32
CA GLN A 356 11.45 24.49 -29.33
C GLN A 356 12.01 23.44 -28.35
N SER A 357 13.16 23.69 -27.73
CA SER A 357 13.86 22.74 -26.85
C SER A 357 13.79 23.07 -25.35
N ARG A 358 12.83 23.90 -24.91
CA ARG A 358 12.51 24.06 -23.48
C ARG A 358 11.51 22.97 -23.02
N PRO A 359 11.79 22.21 -21.95
CA PRO A 359 10.81 21.28 -21.40
C PRO A 359 9.64 22.05 -20.80
N LYS A 360 8.41 21.68 -21.20
CA LYS A 360 7.18 22.22 -20.58
C LYS A 360 7.06 21.70 -19.16
N GLU A 361 7.10 22.61 -18.20
CA GLU A 361 6.53 22.43 -16.86
C GLU A 361 5.05 22.03 -17.00
N ARG A 362 4.62 21.01 -16.24
CA ARG A 362 3.20 20.75 -15.99
C ARG A 362 2.83 21.37 -14.64
N PRO A 363 1.78 22.18 -14.56
CA PRO A 363 0.98 22.29 -13.37
C PRO A 363 -0.41 21.69 -13.56
N ALA A 364 -1.09 21.59 -12.43
CA ALA A 364 -2.12 20.65 -12.07
C ALA A 364 -3.56 21.09 -12.40
N LYS A 365 -4.45 20.08 -12.31
CA LYS A 365 -5.80 20.07 -11.72
C LYS A 365 -7.04 20.60 -12.50
N ASP A 366 -8.02 19.69 -12.49
CA ASP A 366 -9.43 19.83 -12.14
C ASP A 366 -10.52 20.23 -13.17
N ASN A 367 -11.62 19.47 -13.01
CA ASN A 367 -13.05 19.73 -13.28
C ASN A 367 -13.72 19.34 -14.62
N LYS A 368 -14.47 18.22 -14.52
CA LYS A 368 -15.86 17.92 -15.00
C LYS A 368 -16.80 19.15 -15.04
N PRO A 369 -18.08 19.09 -15.54
CA PRO A 369 -18.86 17.97 -16.14
C PRO A 369 -19.76 18.39 -17.35
N LYS A 370 -20.72 17.49 -17.73
CA LYS A 370 -22.03 17.66 -18.42
C LYS A 370 -22.11 17.06 -19.83
N ASP A 371 -22.91 16.01 -20.00
CA ASP A 371 -24.33 16.00 -20.48
C ASP A 371 -24.36 16.19 -22.02
N SER A 372 -25.10 15.48 -22.87
CA SER A 372 -26.29 14.62 -22.73
C SER A 372 -26.65 14.07 -24.13
N LYS A 373 -27.33 12.91 -24.14
CA LYS A 373 -28.46 12.54 -25.04
C LYS A 373 -28.18 12.20 -26.51
N PRO A 374 -29.14 11.55 -27.22
CA PRO A 374 -30.51 11.16 -26.84
C PRO A 374 -30.63 9.82 -26.12
#